data_AF-A0A975JCM4-F1
#
_entry.id   AF-A0A975JCM4-F1
#
_cell.length_a   1.000
_cell.length_b   1.000
_cell.length_c   1.000
_cell.angle_alpha   90.00
_cell.angle_beta   90.00
_cell.angle_gamma   90.00
#
_symmetry.space_group_name_H-M   'P 1'
#
loop_
_entity.id
_entity.type
_entity.pdbx_description
1 polymer ?
#
loop_
_entity_poly.entity_id
_entity_poly.type
_entity_poly.pdbx_seq_one_letter_code
_entity_poly.pdbx_strand_id
1 'polypeptide(L)' 'MTQSATIPFDSGESILSLSESDIATFISEHRFAKTLGTVVGHLNYGLLFGSPEQQSMARRALEKLGFTDV' A
#
# COMPACT_ATOMS: atom_id res chain seq x y z
N MET A 1 16.65 15.28 16.85
CA MET A 1 16.95 14.27 15.81
C MET A 1 15.71 13.40 15.66
N THR A 2 14.78 13.78 14.78
CA THR A 2 13.58 12.97 14.51
C THR A 2 14.02 11.82 13.62
N GLN A 3 14.03 10.64 14.20
CA GLN A 3 14.28 9.39 13.50
C GLN A 3 13.14 9.22 12.49
N SER A 4 13.42 9.48 11.21
CA SER A 4 12.52 9.10 10.12
C SER A 4 12.47 7.58 10.12
N ALA A 5 11.50 7.03 10.84
CA ALA A 5 11.16 5.62 10.75
C ALA A 5 10.86 5.36 9.27
N THR A 6 11.81 4.75 8.58
CA THR A 6 11.55 4.12 7.29
C THR A 6 10.69 2.92 7.64
N ILE A 7 9.38 3.14 7.80
CA ILE A 7 8.41 2.07 7.92
C ILE A 7 8.55 1.33 6.58
N PRO A 8 8.98 0.06 6.57
CA PRO A 8 8.94 -0.72 5.34
C PRO A 8 7.48 -0.75 4.92
N PHE A 9 7.14 0.01 3.89
CA PHE A 9 5.79 0.13 3.32
C PHE A 9 5.39 -1.14 2.55
N ASP A 10 5.95 -2.27 2.97
CA ASP A 10 5.98 -3.54 2.25
C ASP A 10 4.77 -4.42 2.58
N SER A 11 3.93 -4.03 3.54
CA SER A 11 2.74 -4.79 3.94
C SER A 11 1.44 -4.01 3.73
N GLY A 12 0.40 -4.71 3.25
CA GLY A 12 -0.95 -4.14 3.09
C GLY A 12 -1.52 -3.57 4.38
N GLU A 13 -1.11 -4.10 5.55
CA GLU A 13 -1.47 -3.57 6.86
C GLU A 13 -1.00 -2.12 7.06
N SER A 14 0.21 -1.78 6.62
CA SER A 14 0.74 -0.41 6.73
C SER A 14 -0.13 0.58 5.94
N ILE A 15 -0.58 0.21 4.75
CA ILE A 15 -1.47 1.06 3.93
C ILE A 15 -2.85 1.19 4.57
N LEU A 16 -3.38 0.09 5.12
CA LEU A 16 -4.66 0.10 5.83
C LEU A 16 -4.62 0.96 7.09
N SER A 17 -3.46 1.12 7.71
CA SER A 17 -3.27 1.96 8.90
C SER A 17 -3.16 3.45 8.61
N LEU A 18 -2.95 3.87 7.35
CA LEU A 18 -2.84 5.28 7.00
C LEU A 18 -4.16 6.04 7.12
N SER A 19 -4.09 7.32 7.50
CA SER A 19 -5.21 8.24 7.33
C SER A 19 -5.35 8.67 5.86
N GLU A 20 -6.51 9.21 5.48
CA GLU A 20 -6.73 9.70 4.10
C GLU A 20 -5.73 10.81 3.69
N SER A 21 -5.38 11.71 4.63
CA SER A 21 -4.37 12.74 4.41
C SER A 21 -2.97 12.16 4.22
N ASP A 22 -2.65 11.08 4.92
CA ASP A 22 -1.35 10.40 4.80
C ASP A 22 -1.26 9.60 3.50
N ILE A 23 -2.38 9.12 2.96
CA ILE A 23 -2.44 8.45 1.65
C ILE A 23 -2.13 9.43 0.53
N ALA A 24 -2.75 10.61 0.55
CA ALA A 24 -2.49 11.63 -0.46
C ALA A 24 -1.01 12.05 -0.43
N THR A 25 -0.44 12.19 0.77
CA THR A 25 0.98 12.48 0.98
C THR A 25 1.86 11.33 0.48
N PHE A 26 1.54 10.10 0.85
CA PHE A 26 2.24 8.89 0.43
C PHE A 26 2.27 8.76 -1.09
N ILE A 27 1.11 8.87 -1.76
CA ILE A 27 1.02 8.81 -3.22
C ILE A 27 1.82 9.95 -3.84
N SER A 28 1.70 11.17 -3.33
CA SER A 28 2.41 12.34 -3.87
C SER A 28 3.93 12.21 -3.77
N GLU A 29 4.43 11.73 -2.62
CA GLU A 29 5.86 11.52 -2.36
C GLU A 29 6.44 10.35 -3.16
N HIS A 30 5.64 9.31 -3.37
CA HIS A 30 6.11 8.07 -3.99
C HIS A 30 5.72 7.92 -5.47
N ARG A 31 4.95 8.86 -6.06
CA ARG A 31 4.55 8.79 -7.48
C ARG A 31 5.72 8.79 -8.46
N PHE A 32 6.83 9.42 -8.08
CA PHE A 32 8.06 9.48 -8.89
C PHE A 32 9.09 8.44 -8.46
N ALA A 33 8.89 7.81 -7.31
CA ALA A 33 9.74 6.75 -6.83
C ALA A 33 9.25 5.41 -7.40
N LYS A 34 10.16 4.51 -7.76
CA LYS A 34 9.81 3.11 -8.12
C LYS A 34 9.07 2.38 -6.99
N THR A 35 9.08 2.94 -5.78
CA THR A 35 8.43 2.45 -4.57
C THR A 35 6.92 2.23 -4.72
N LEU A 36 6.17 3.18 -5.32
CA LEU A 36 4.71 2.99 -5.46
C LEU A 36 4.38 1.78 -6.36
N GLY A 37 5.15 1.61 -7.44
CA GLY A 37 5.02 0.45 -8.32
C GLY A 37 5.34 -0.87 -7.61
N THR A 38 6.37 -0.90 -6.77
CA THR A 38 6.71 -2.07 -5.95
C THR A 38 5.60 -2.42 -4.97
N VAL A 39 5.05 -1.41 -4.28
CA VAL A 39 3.96 -1.59 -3.30
C VAL A 39 2.71 -2.14 -3.99
N VAL A 40 2.28 -1.53 -5.09
CA VAL A 40 1.14 -2.03 -5.88
C VAL A 40 1.43 -3.44 -6.42
N GLY A 41 2.67 -3.73 -6.84
CA GLY A 41 3.09 -5.06 -7.27
C GLY A 41 2.95 -6.13 -6.18
N HIS A 42 3.38 -5.83 -4.94
CA HIS A 42 3.21 -6.72 -3.79
C HIS A 42 1.74 -6.94 -3.44
N LEU A 43 0.91 -5.90 -3.47
CA LEU A 43 -0.52 -6.03 -3.22
C LEU A 43 -1.19 -6.90 -4.28
N ASN A 44 -0.89 -6.68 -5.57
CA ASN A 44 -1.41 -7.52 -6.64
C ASN A 44 -0.96 -8.97 -6.51
N TYR A 45 0.28 -9.22 -6.10
CA TYR A 45 0.74 -10.57 -5.83
C TYR A 45 -0.05 -11.22 -4.68
N GLY A 46 -0.27 -10.50 -3.59
CA GLY A 46 -1.10 -10.95 -2.47
C GLY A 46 -2.56 -11.18 -2.85
N LEU A 47 -3.11 -10.36 -3.74
CA LEU A 47 -4.47 -10.49 -4.26
C LEU A 47 -4.65 -11.73 -5.15
N LEU A 48 -3.65 -12.06 -5.97
CA LEU A 48 -3.73 -13.17 -6.93
C LEU A 48 -3.30 -14.52 -6.34
N PHE A 49 -2.31 -14.52 -5.46
CA PHE A 49 -1.61 -15.73 -5.02
C PHE A 49 -1.61 -15.92 -3.50
N GLY A 50 -2.11 -14.96 -2.73
CA GLY A 50 -2.16 -15.03 -1.27
C GLY A 50 -3.27 -15.93 -0.74
N SER A 51 -3.24 -16.18 0.57
CA SER A 51 -4.35 -16.80 1.32
C SER A 51 -5.62 -15.92 1.27
N PRO A 52 -6.81 -16.44 1.57
CA PRO A 52 -8.04 -15.64 1.58
C PRO A 52 -7.95 -14.36 2.41
N GLU A 53 -7.23 -14.39 3.53
CA GLU A 53 -6.97 -13.23 4.38
C GLU A 53 -6.04 -12.21 3.70
N GLN A 54 -4.96 -12.69 3.06
CA GLN A 54 -4.04 -11.84 2.31
C GLN A 54 -4.72 -11.19 1.10
N GLN A 55 -5.60 -11.92 0.41
CA GLN A 55 -6.39 -11.39 -0.70
C GLN A 55 -7.33 -10.27 -0.24
N SER A 56 -8.05 -10.50 0.87
CA SER A 56 -8.95 -9.51 1.46
C SER A 56 -8.20 -8.25 1.89
N MET A 57 -7.05 -8.42 2.55
CA MET A 57 -6.19 -7.30 2.94
C MET A 57 -5.66 -6.53 1.72
N ALA A 58 -5.15 -7.25 0.71
CA ALA A 58 -4.61 -6.64 -0.49
C ALA A 58 -5.67 -5.84 -1.27
N ARG A 59 -6.88 -6.39 -1.43
CA ARG A 59 -8.02 -5.69 -2.05
C ARG A 59 -8.32 -4.39 -1.31
N ARG A 60 -8.51 -4.44 0.01
CA ARG A 60 -8.84 -3.24 0.80
C ARG A 60 -7.73 -2.18 0.75
N ALA A 61 -6.46 -2.61 0.72
CA ALA A 61 -5.33 -1.71 0.59
C ALA A 61 -5.30 -1.04 -0.80
N LEU A 62 -5.58 -1.79 -1.88
CA LEU A 62 -5.67 -1.26 -3.24
C LEU A 62 -6.86 -0.30 -3.41
N GLU A 63 -8.03 -0.64 -2.88
CA GLU A 63 -9.21 0.25 -2.85
C GLU A 63 -8.89 1.58 -2.15
N LYS A 64 -8.20 1.50 -1.01
CA LYS A 64 -7.77 2.67 -0.23
C LYS A 64 -6.74 3.55 -0.96
N LEU A 65 -5.98 2.97 -1.90
CA LEU A 65 -5.10 3.71 -2.81
C LEU A 65 -5.82 4.25 -4.05
N GLY A 66 -7.12 3.96 -4.22
CA GLY A 66 -7.94 4.43 -5.34
C GLY A 66 -8.09 3.44 -6.51
N PHE A 67 -7.64 2.18 -6.36
CA PHE A 67 -7.86 1.13 -7.36
C PHE A 67 -9.17 0.40 -7.05
N THR A 68 -10.28 0.80 -7.70
CA THR A 68 -11.63 0.33 -7.38
C THR A 68 -12.11 -0.89 -8.20
N ASP A 69 -11.36 -1.31 -9.22
CA ASP A 69 -11.69 -2.44 -10.13
C ASP A 69 -10.85 -3.71 -9.86
N VAL A 70 -10.52 -3.98 -8.59
CA VAL A 70 -9.60 -5.07 -8.16
C VAL A 70 -10.28 -6.28 -7.50
#